data_AF-A0AAD3H1N3-F1
#
_entry.id   AF-A0AAD3H1N3-F1
#
_cell.length_a   1.000
_cell.length_b   1.000
_cell.length_c   1.000
_cell.angle_alpha   90.00
_cell.angle_beta   90.00
_cell.angle_gamma   90.00
#
_symmetry.space_group_name_H-M   'P 1'
#
loop_
_entity.id
_entity.type
_entity.pdbx_description
1 polymer ?
#
loop_
_entity_poly.entity_id
_entity_poly.type
_entity_poly.pdbx_seq_one_letter_code
_entity_poly.pdbx_strand_id
1 'polypeptide(L)'
;MKLSIATITLFLVSSVQGTCLESLKASLDADSELLLNDGTACSFGQFKRLIKKRMQILDGCSETDNINTIVNGLFGVNKTRQAAAIISEACDNASEPDQTPGATFKDIFNFNEEPFARMLDTALGGDEDELKNRFLKEFYDGNTFINQHVGGGTYNIPNAAIQSFYRESAKRDVVAWPNDDENDVVNFDSCELNTVMCCWVTDRKINDDDNNGNCKGPYPNNQGPEGSNCIDADPADNTDICYSDHGRSPDANHVQAGSYSIYPGDEEGDTHCHGFIYADDDNHDSAVHAANNLFYVSMYDHLRNRGYVRSVPGAPMCGCLEQMPTVSRSDCTQTDIQYLYKFDVVGGEVTASVSGRKVNFNACDAGENRDANDLEAKYEQMVEDEFITDQTGEFSQYIVGDEGCAGAITDFMATKR
;
A
#
# COMPACT_ATOMS: atom_id res chain seq x y z
N MET A 1 -34.73 -8.85 14.03
CA MET A 1 -34.50 -7.64 13.23
C MET A 1 -33.26 -7.92 12.37
N LYS A 2 -33.48 -8.00 11.05
CA LYS A 2 -32.53 -8.17 9.94
C LYS A 2 -31.43 -9.25 10.06
N LEU A 3 -31.78 -10.48 9.68
CA LEU A 3 -30.88 -11.29 8.85
C LEU A 3 -30.84 -10.63 7.47
N SER A 4 -29.68 -10.12 7.05
CA SER A 4 -29.45 -9.76 5.65
C SER A 4 -28.92 -10.99 4.95
N ILE A 5 -29.80 -11.60 4.17
CA ILE A 5 -29.52 -12.63 3.17
C ILE A 5 -28.82 -11.91 2.01
N ALA A 6 -27.50 -12.06 1.90
CA ALA A 6 -26.77 -11.86 0.66
C ALA A 6 -26.50 -13.26 0.07
N THR A 7 -27.55 -13.76 -0.58
CA THR A 7 -27.53 -14.55 -1.81
C THR A 7 -26.28 -15.42 -2.03
N ILE A 8 -26.09 -16.41 -1.16
CA ILE A 8 -25.52 -17.69 -1.58
C ILE A 8 -26.58 -18.29 -2.50
N THR A 9 -26.50 -17.97 -3.79
CA THR A 9 -27.20 -18.74 -4.81
C THR A 9 -26.49 -20.09 -4.87
N LEU A 10 -26.77 -20.91 -3.86
CA LEU A 10 -26.66 -22.35 -3.95
C LEU A 10 -27.64 -22.71 -5.08
N PHE A 11 -27.17 -22.69 -6.33
CA PHE A 11 -27.76 -23.56 -7.32
C PHE A 11 -27.52 -24.97 -6.79
N LEU A 12 -28.50 -25.46 -6.01
CA LEU A 12 -28.96 -26.83 -6.13
C LEU A 12 -29.23 -27.01 -7.61
N VAL A 13 -28.21 -27.44 -8.36
CA VAL A 13 -28.42 -28.03 -9.68
C VAL A 13 -29.20 -29.30 -9.39
N SER A 14 -30.53 -29.15 -9.44
CA SER A 14 -31.48 -30.24 -9.39
C SER A 14 -31.09 -31.27 -10.44
N SER A 15 -30.70 -32.46 -9.98
CA SER A 15 -30.73 -33.71 -10.74
C SER A 15 -30.45 -33.57 -12.25
N VAL A 16 -29.22 -33.23 -12.63
CA VAL A 16 -28.76 -33.60 -13.97
C VAL A 16 -28.29 -35.04 -13.87
N GLN A 17 -28.91 -35.93 -14.64
CA GLN A 17 -28.39 -37.29 -14.87
C GLN A 17 -27.08 -37.21 -15.68
N GLY A 18 -26.02 -36.67 -15.06
CA GLY A 18 -24.71 -36.44 -15.66
C GLY A 18 -23.62 -37.16 -14.86
N THR A 19 -22.57 -37.59 -15.55
CA THR A 19 -21.35 -38.10 -14.91
C THR A 19 -20.71 -36.98 -14.07
N CYS A 20 -19.85 -37.30 -13.09
CA CYS A 20 -19.12 -36.29 -12.28
C CYS A 20 -18.47 -35.19 -13.16
N LEU A 21 -18.09 -35.52 -14.40
CA LEU A 21 -17.57 -34.58 -15.40
C LEU A 21 -18.57 -33.47 -15.78
N GLU A 22 -19.86 -33.77 -15.95
CA GLU A 22 -20.87 -32.77 -16.32
C GLU A 22 -21.16 -31.81 -15.16
N SER A 23 -21.26 -32.33 -13.92
CA SER A 23 -21.39 -31.49 -12.73
C SER A 23 -20.16 -30.61 -12.50
N LEU A 24 -18.97 -31.14 -12.79
CA LEU A 24 -17.73 -30.37 -12.70
C LEU A 24 -17.67 -29.26 -13.76
N LYS A 25 -18.05 -29.55 -15.03
CA LYS A 25 -18.13 -28.53 -16.09
C LYS A 25 -19.05 -27.38 -15.69
N ALA A 26 -20.27 -27.69 -15.27
CA ALA A 26 -21.22 -26.68 -14.80
C ALA A 26 -20.69 -25.87 -13.61
N SER A 27 -19.94 -26.49 -12.70
CA SER A 27 -19.33 -25.77 -11.57
C SER A 27 -18.13 -24.91 -11.97
N LEU A 28 -17.37 -25.30 -13.00
CA LEU A 28 -16.28 -24.50 -13.53
C LEU A 28 -16.83 -23.28 -14.26
N ASP A 29 -17.86 -23.47 -15.09
CA ASP A 29 -18.55 -22.43 -15.85
C ASP A 29 -19.29 -21.40 -14.96
N ALA A 30 -19.72 -21.79 -13.76
CA ALA A 30 -20.48 -20.92 -12.86
C ALA A 30 -19.61 -19.87 -12.14
N ASP A 31 -18.32 -20.15 -11.91
CA ASP A 31 -17.25 -19.27 -11.44
C ASP A 31 -16.15 -20.16 -10.87
N SER A 32 -14.92 -20.10 -11.35
CA SER A 32 -13.83 -20.83 -10.72
C SER A 32 -12.55 -20.03 -10.67
N GLU A 33 -12.23 -19.61 -9.44
CA GLU A 33 -11.16 -18.69 -9.15
C GLU A 33 -9.95 -19.39 -8.50
N LEU A 34 -8.75 -18.98 -8.91
CA LEU A 34 -7.48 -19.45 -8.39
C LEU A 34 -6.60 -18.25 -7.99
N LEU A 35 -6.18 -18.21 -6.72
CA LEU A 35 -5.18 -17.25 -6.25
C LEU A 35 -3.79 -17.70 -6.70
N LEU A 36 -3.07 -16.83 -7.40
CA LEU A 36 -1.63 -16.96 -7.64
C LEU A 36 -0.89 -16.19 -6.56
N ASN A 37 0.19 -16.78 -6.07
CA ASN A 37 1.14 -16.02 -5.28
C ASN A 37 2.13 -15.37 -6.27
N ASP A 38 2.48 -14.11 -6.05
CA ASP A 38 3.79 -13.53 -6.41
C ASP A 38 4.33 -13.68 -7.85
N GLY A 39 3.47 -13.66 -8.87
CA GLY A 39 3.95 -13.69 -10.27
C GLY A 39 4.38 -15.08 -10.77
N THR A 40 4.02 -16.17 -10.06
CA THR A 40 4.14 -17.51 -10.66
C THR A 40 3.03 -17.78 -11.66
N ALA A 41 3.43 -18.17 -12.88
CA ALA A 41 2.57 -18.51 -14.01
C ALA A 41 1.29 -19.26 -13.61
N CYS A 42 0.15 -18.71 -14.02
CA CYS A 42 -1.10 -19.44 -14.18
C CYS A 42 -0.78 -20.78 -14.88
N SER A 43 -0.94 -21.89 -14.16
CA SER A 43 -0.33 -23.19 -14.55
C SER A 43 -1.29 -24.36 -14.44
N PHE A 44 -1.00 -25.40 -15.21
CA PHE A 44 -1.75 -26.66 -15.19
C PHE A 44 -1.79 -27.30 -13.79
N GLY A 45 -0.72 -27.18 -13.01
CA GLY A 45 -0.66 -27.70 -11.65
C GLY A 45 -1.67 -27.03 -10.73
N GLN A 46 -1.86 -25.71 -10.89
CA GLN A 46 -2.85 -24.96 -10.13
C GLN A 46 -4.27 -25.24 -10.61
N PHE A 47 -4.52 -25.31 -11.92
CA PHE A 47 -5.81 -25.72 -12.47
C PHE A 47 -6.24 -27.10 -11.96
N LYS A 48 -5.30 -28.04 -11.85
CA LYS A 48 -5.54 -29.36 -11.22
C LYS A 48 -5.97 -29.26 -9.75
N ARG A 49 -5.41 -28.32 -8.99
CA ARG A 49 -5.82 -28.07 -7.59
C ARG A 49 -7.24 -27.50 -7.52
N LEU A 50 -7.59 -26.58 -8.42
CA LEU A 50 -8.94 -26.03 -8.55
C LEU A 50 -9.98 -27.13 -8.82
N ILE A 51 -9.72 -28.01 -9.80
CA ILE A 51 -10.58 -29.18 -10.09
C ILE A 51 -10.78 -30.02 -8.83
N LYS A 52 -9.70 -30.38 -8.14
CA LYS A 52 -9.78 -31.20 -6.92
C LYS A 52 -10.62 -30.54 -5.84
N LYS A 53 -10.41 -29.24 -5.59
CA LYS A 53 -11.18 -28.47 -4.61
C LYS A 53 -12.66 -28.45 -4.96
N ARG A 54 -13.01 -28.26 -6.24
CA ARG A 54 -14.41 -28.30 -6.70
C ARG A 54 -15.02 -29.69 -6.56
N MET A 55 -14.30 -30.75 -6.92
CA MET A 55 -14.76 -32.12 -6.74
C MET A 55 -15.07 -32.47 -5.28
N GLN A 56 -14.28 -31.98 -4.32
CA GLN A 56 -14.54 -32.20 -2.88
C GLN A 56 -15.84 -31.55 -2.39
N ILE A 57 -16.33 -30.52 -3.09
CA ILE A 57 -17.53 -29.77 -2.72
C ILE A 57 -18.77 -30.32 -3.46
N LEU A 58 -18.58 -31.01 -4.59
CA LEU A 58 -19.64 -31.61 -5.39
C LEU A 58 -20.00 -33.01 -4.87
N ASP A 59 -21.26 -33.18 -4.47
CA ASP A 59 -21.76 -34.47 -4.00
C ASP A 59 -21.72 -35.53 -5.13
N GLY A 60 -21.21 -36.72 -4.82
CA GLY A 60 -21.08 -37.84 -5.77
C GLY A 60 -19.82 -37.86 -6.66
N CYS A 61 -18.92 -36.87 -6.55
CA CYS A 61 -17.57 -36.92 -7.13
C CYS A 61 -16.57 -37.47 -6.10
N SER A 62 -15.66 -38.38 -6.51
CA SER A 62 -14.67 -38.97 -5.58
C SER A 62 -13.24 -38.57 -5.97
N GLU A 63 -12.32 -38.46 -5.00
CA GLU A 63 -10.90 -38.21 -5.29
C GLU A 63 -10.22 -39.33 -6.10
N THR A 64 -10.87 -40.49 -6.22
CA THR A 64 -10.40 -41.62 -7.03
C THR A 64 -10.79 -41.53 -8.50
N ASP A 65 -11.60 -40.54 -8.89
CA ASP A 65 -11.88 -40.28 -10.29
C ASP A 65 -10.58 -39.89 -11.01
N ASN A 66 -10.21 -40.68 -12.02
CA ASN A 66 -8.93 -40.55 -12.70
C ASN A 66 -8.83 -39.16 -13.33
N ILE A 67 -7.90 -38.33 -12.83
CA ILE A 67 -7.65 -36.98 -13.34
C ILE A 67 -7.45 -36.98 -14.86
N ASN A 68 -6.93 -38.07 -15.45
CA ASN A 68 -6.77 -38.18 -16.90
C ASN A 68 -8.12 -38.30 -17.61
N THR A 69 -9.11 -38.98 -17.04
CA THR A 69 -10.47 -39.05 -17.60
C THR A 69 -11.14 -37.67 -17.55
N ILE A 70 -10.95 -36.94 -16.45
CA ILE A 70 -11.49 -35.59 -16.28
C ILE A 70 -10.81 -34.62 -17.27
N VAL A 71 -9.49 -34.65 -17.35
CA VAL A 71 -8.71 -33.84 -18.29
C VAL A 71 -9.07 -34.16 -19.74
N ASN A 72 -9.18 -35.44 -20.10
CA ASN A 72 -9.61 -35.81 -21.44
C ASN A 72 -11.04 -35.32 -21.73
N GLY A 73 -11.93 -35.36 -20.73
CA GLY A 73 -13.31 -34.90 -20.86
C GLY A 73 -13.51 -33.38 -20.90
N LEU A 74 -12.60 -32.62 -20.28
CA LEU A 74 -12.60 -31.15 -20.29
C LEU A 74 -11.98 -30.59 -21.57
N PHE A 75 -10.82 -31.13 -21.97
CA PHE A 75 -10.01 -30.56 -23.06
C PHE A 75 -10.09 -31.35 -24.37
N GLY A 76 -10.76 -32.52 -24.39
CA GLY A 76 -10.79 -33.38 -25.58
C GLY A 76 -9.43 -33.99 -25.96
N VAL A 77 -8.45 -33.94 -25.07
CA VAL A 77 -7.09 -34.46 -25.31
C VAL A 77 -6.92 -35.87 -24.76
N ASN A 78 -5.86 -36.57 -25.14
CA ASN A 78 -5.57 -37.93 -24.65
C ASN A 78 -4.38 -37.99 -23.67
N LYS A 79 -3.67 -36.87 -23.50
CA LYS A 79 -2.46 -36.77 -22.67
C LYS A 79 -2.51 -35.52 -21.81
N THR A 80 -2.16 -35.67 -20.54
CA THR A 80 -2.06 -34.57 -19.56
C THR A 80 -1.14 -33.44 -20.03
N ARG A 81 -0.07 -33.77 -20.78
CA ARG A 81 0.85 -32.78 -21.35
C ARG A 81 0.19 -31.84 -22.36
N GLN A 82 -0.82 -32.31 -23.10
CA GLN A 82 -1.55 -31.49 -24.07
C GLN A 82 -2.49 -30.52 -23.34
N ALA A 83 -3.18 -30.98 -22.29
CA ALA A 83 -3.98 -30.09 -21.45
C ALA A 83 -3.12 -29.05 -20.72
N ALA A 84 -1.90 -29.43 -20.33
CA ALA A 84 -0.97 -28.47 -19.73
C ALA A 84 -0.57 -27.36 -20.70
N ALA A 85 -0.38 -27.68 -21.99
CA ALA A 85 -0.12 -26.68 -23.01
C ALA A 85 -1.34 -25.77 -23.24
N ILE A 86 -2.55 -26.31 -23.30
CA ILE A 86 -3.79 -25.52 -23.45
C ILE A 86 -3.96 -24.55 -22.27
N ILE A 87 -3.72 -25.00 -21.04
CA ILE A 87 -3.80 -24.11 -19.87
C ILE A 87 -2.72 -23.05 -19.93
N SER A 88 -1.47 -23.40 -20.27
CA SER A 88 -0.40 -22.40 -20.41
C SER A 88 -0.78 -21.34 -21.44
N GLU A 89 -1.29 -21.75 -22.59
CA GLU A 89 -1.73 -20.84 -23.65
C GLU A 89 -2.92 -19.97 -23.21
N ALA A 90 -3.88 -20.52 -22.48
CA ALA A 90 -5.00 -19.74 -21.92
C ALA A 90 -4.53 -18.69 -20.90
N CYS A 91 -3.48 -19.02 -20.15
CA CYS A 91 -2.86 -18.12 -19.18
C CYS A 91 -2.03 -17.02 -19.85
N ASP A 92 -1.25 -17.38 -20.88
CA ASP A 92 -0.44 -16.42 -21.66
C ASP A 92 -1.33 -15.43 -22.43
N ASN A 93 -2.55 -15.85 -22.80
CA ASN A 93 -3.56 -15.02 -23.46
C ASN A 93 -4.60 -14.46 -22.48
N ALA A 94 -4.42 -14.63 -21.17
CA ALA A 94 -5.35 -14.06 -20.21
C ALA A 94 -5.37 -12.54 -20.37
N SER A 95 -6.55 -11.92 -20.25
CA SER A 95 -6.66 -10.47 -20.26
C SER A 95 -5.72 -9.89 -19.20
N GLU A 96 -5.02 -8.80 -19.54
CA GLU A 96 -4.24 -8.05 -18.56
C GLU A 96 -5.11 -7.70 -17.35
N PRO A 97 -4.53 -7.68 -16.13
CA PRO A 97 -5.26 -7.25 -14.95
C PRO A 97 -5.88 -5.88 -15.19
N ASP A 98 -7.13 -5.68 -14.78
CA ASP A 98 -7.76 -4.36 -14.85
C ASP A 98 -6.99 -3.37 -13.96
N GLN A 99 -6.23 -2.46 -14.54
CA GLN A 99 -5.44 -1.48 -13.79
C GLN A 99 -6.25 -0.23 -13.41
N THR A 100 -7.54 -0.18 -13.76
CA THR A 100 -8.37 0.98 -13.40
C THR A 100 -8.51 1.10 -11.88
N PRO A 101 -8.34 2.31 -11.31
CA PRO A 101 -8.56 2.50 -9.89
C PRO A 101 -9.98 2.10 -9.47
N GLY A 102 -10.06 1.14 -8.56
CA GLY A 102 -11.33 0.71 -7.94
C GLY A 102 -11.67 1.49 -6.67
N ALA A 103 -10.70 2.25 -6.14
CA ALA A 103 -10.85 3.07 -4.95
C ALA A 103 -9.93 4.30 -5.01
N THR A 104 -10.26 5.31 -4.22
CA THR A 104 -9.50 6.56 -4.10
C THR A 104 -9.30 6.91 -2.63
N PHE A 105 -8.37 7.83 -2.34
CA PHE A 105 -8.19 8.34 -0.99
C PHE A 105 -9.44 9.05 -0.43
N LYS A 106 -10.33 9.55 -1.31
CA LYS A 106 -11.62 10.14 -0.92
C LYS A 106 -12.56 9.12 -0.27
N ASP A 107 -12.40 7.83 -0.57
CA ASP A 107 -13.22 6.74 -0.02
C ASP A 107 -12.82 6.34 1.41
N ILE A 108 -11.65 6.78 1.89
CA ILE A 108 -11.14 6.43 3.22
C ILE A 108 -12.01 7.04 4.32
N PHE A 109 -12.40 8.31 4.15
CA PHE A 109 -13.09 9.06 5.19
C PHE A 109 -14.53 9.34 4.78
N ASN A 110 -15.46 8.91 5.63
CA ASN A 110 -16.85 9.33 5.50
C ASN A 110 -17.01 10.71 6.16
N PHE A 111 -16.84 11.77 5.38
CA PHE A 111 -16.91 13.16 5.85
C PHE A 111 -18.31 13.58 6.36
N ASN A 112 -19.32 12.73 6.16
CA ASN A 112 -20.67 12.91 6.72
C ASN A 112 -20.78 12.51 8.20
N GLU A 113 -19.74 11.93 8.81
CA GLU A 113 -19.72 11.67 10.25
C GLU A 113 -19.42 12.97 11.03
N GLU A 114 -20.29 13.30 12.00
CA GLU A 114 -20.25 14.51 12.86
C GLU A 114 -18.85 15.00 13.31
N PRO A 115 -17.87 14.16 13.71
CA PRO A 115 -16.55 14.66 14.08
C PRO A 115 -15.76 15.25 12.89
N PHE A 116 -15.88 14.68 11.67
CA PHE A 116 -15.25 15.21 10.46
C PHE A 116 -16.02 16.42 9.92
N ALA A 117 -17.36 16.36 9.93
CA ALA A 117 -18.21 17.48 9.55
C ALA A 117 -17.92 18.70 10.44
N ARG A 118 -17.89 18.58 11.78
CA ARG A 118 -17.53 19.69 12.69
C ARG A 118 -16.12 20.23 12.48
N MET A 119 -15.18 19.37 12.11
CA MET A 119 -13.80 19.75 11.81
C MET A 119 -13.70 20.60 10.53
N LEU A 120 -14.54 20.30 9.52
CA LEU A 120 -14.67 21.05 8.27
C LEU A 120 -15.56 22.31 8.41
N ASP A 121 -16.65 22.20 9.16
CA ASP A 121 -17.77 23.16 9.28
C ASP A 121 -17.39 24.47 10.00
N THR A 122 -16.28 24.49 10.74
CA THR A 122 -15.85 25.71 11.44
C THR A 122 -15.10 26.70 10.52
N ALA A 123 -14.71 26.31 9.30
CA ALA A 123 -13.81 27.12 8.48
C ALA A 123 -14.38 27.57 7.13
N LEU A 124 -15.00 26.70 6.33
CA LEU A 124 -15.11 26.97 4.88
C LEU A 124 -16.37 26.36 4.27
N GLY A 125 -17.28 27.21 3.78
CA GLY A 125 -18.49 26.81 3.04
C GLY A 125 -18.20 26.38 1.59
N GLY A 126 -17.43 25.30 1.43
CA GLY A 126 -17.06 24.69 0.15
C GLY A 126 -17.83 23.41 -0.19
N ASP A 127 -17.63 22.90 -1.39
CA ASP A 127 -18.18 21.61 -1.87
C ASP A 127 -17.49 20.43 -1.15
N GLU A 128 -18.20 19.31 -0.96
CA GLU A 128 -17.71 18.17 -0.16
C GLU A 128 -16.34 17.67 -0.66
N ASP A 129 -16.18 17.50 -1.98
CA ASP A 129 -14.95 16.99 -2.58
C ASP A 129 -13.77 17.96 -2.46
N GLU A 130 -14.01 19.28 -2.52
CA GLU A 130 -13.00 20.31 -2.25
C GLU A 130 -12.46 20.18 -0.81
N LEU A 131 -13.35 19.86 0.13
CA LEU A 131 -12.97 19.66 1.53
C LEU A 131 -12.17 18.36 1.72
N LYS A 132 -12.50 17.29 0.99
CA LYS A 132 -11.73 16.03 1.02
C LYS A 132 -10.32 16.23 0.49
N ASN A 133 -10.19 16.96 -0.61
CA ASN A 133 -8.93 17.24 -1.27
C ASN A 133 -8.01 18.08 -0.39
N ARG A 134 -8.55 19.16 0.17
CA ARG A 134 -7.82 19.96 1.14
C ARG A 134 -7.40 19.13 2.35
N PHE A 135 -8.25 18.23 2.86
CA PHE A 135 -7.85 17.36 3.97
C PHE A 135 -6.66 16.46 3.61
N LEU A 136 -6.65 15.85 2.41
CA LEU A 136 -5.55 15.00 1.97
C LEU A 136 -4.25 15.78 1.82
N LYS A 137 -4.30 16.96 1.19
CA LYS A 137 -3.15 17.87 1.10
C LYS A 137 -2.60 18.20 2.48
N GLU A 138 -3.44 18.72 3.37
CA GLU A 138 -3.03 19.08 4.73
C GLU A 138 -2.56 17.86 5.54
N PHE A 139 -3.04 16.66 5.22
CA PHE A 139 -2.58 15.43 5.87
C PHE A 139 -1.13 15.15 5.47
N TYR A 140 -0.81 15.19 4.18
CA TYR A 140 0.55 14.95 3.72
C TYR A 140 1.52 16.09 4.02
N ASP A 141 1.02 17.31 4.22
CA ASP A 141 1.81 18.44 4.73
C ASP A 141 2.12 18.32 6.23
N GLY A 142 1.40 17.47 6.97
CA GLY A 142 1.54 17.35 8.43
C GLY A 142 0.66 18.32 9.23
N ASN A 143 -0.23 19.05 8.57
CA ASN A 143 -1.00 20.17 9.13
C ASN A 143 -2.41 19.80 9.64
N THR A 144 -2.87 18.58 9.41
CA THR A 144 -4.17 18.15 9.95
C THR A 144 -4.14 17.97 11.47
N PHE A 145 -5.31 18.08 12.08
CA PHE A 145 -5.48 17.77 13.50
C PHE A 145 -5.01 16.35 13.85
N ILE A 146 -5.20 15.36 12.97
CA ILE A 146 -4.73 13.99 13.21
C ILE A 146 -3.21 13.87 13.22
N ASN A 147 -2.49 14.80 12.61
CA ASN A 147 -1.02 14.85 12.64
C ASN A 147 -0.49 15.70 13.79
N GLN A 148 -1.29 16.61 14.35
CA GLN A 148 -0.83 17.54 15.39
C GLN A 148 -1.24 17.12 16.81
N HIS A 149 -2.33 16.35 16.96
CA HIS A 149 -2.88 16.01 18.27
C HIS A 149 -2.19 14.82 18.92
N VAL A 150 -1.55 15.13 20.04
CA VAL A 150 -0.81 14.26 20.96
C VAL A 150 -1.58 14.14 22.27
N GLY A 151 -2.59 13.27 22.32
CA GLY A 151 -3.36 13.07 23.54
C GLY A 151 -4.66 12.28 23.34
N GLY A 152 -4.89 11.33 24.24
CA GLY A 152 -6.11 10.51 24.32
C GLY A 152 -7.36 11.28 24.74
N GLY A 153 -7.82 12.20 23.91
CA GLY A 153 -9.20 12.68 23.94
C GLY A 153 -10.09 11.86 23.02
N THR A 154 -11.39 12.06 23.12
CA THR A 154 -12.50 11.46 22.32
C THR A 154 -12.40 11.68 20.80
N TYR A 155 -11.28 12.20 20.30
CA TYR A 155 -10.98 12.32 18.88
C TYR A 155 -10.64 10.95 18.34
N ASN A 156 -11.69 10.27 17.88
CA ASN A 156 -11.56 9.08 17.06
C ASN A 156 -10.69 9.46 15.86
N ILE A 157 -9.39 9.13 15.91
CA ILE A 157 -8.68 8.76 14.69
C ILE A 157 -9.66 7.84 13.96
N PRO A 158 -9.91 8.04 12.66
CA PRO A 158 -10.81 7.18 11.88
C PRO A 158 -10.17 5.79 11.68
N ASN A 159 -9.65 5.17 12.75
CA ASN A 159 -9.06 3.85 12.84
C ASN A 159 -9.98 2.78 12.24
N ALA A 160 -11.30 2.95 12.40
CA ALA A 160 -12.29 2.08 11.78
C ALA A 160 -12.33 2.27 10.25
N ALA A 161 -12.33 3.51 9.78
CA ALA A 161 -12.37 3.83 8.35
C ALA A 161 -11.06 3.43 7.64
N ILE A 162 -9.90 3.80 8.20
CA ILE A 162 -8.57 3.35 7.75
C ILE A 162 -8.48 1.81 7.76
N GLN A 163 -8.99 1.15 8.80
CA GLN A 163 -9.01 -0.32 8.85
C GLN A 163 -9.94 -0.94 7.80
N SER A 164 -11.09 -0.32 7.52
CA SER A 164 -12.04 -0.77 6.49
C SER A 164 -11.40 -0.64 5.12
N PHE A 165 -10.89 0.55 4.79
CA PHE A 165 -10.22 0.81 3.52
C PHE A 165 -9.03 -0.13 3.30
N TYR A 166 -8.22 -0.39 4.33
CA TYR A 166 -7.17 -1.39 4.25
C TYR A 166 -7.69 -2.79 3.86
N ARG A 167 -8.78 -3.25 4.47
CA ARG A 167 -9.31 -4.61 4.25
C ARG A 167 -10.09 -4.76 2.95
N GLU A 168 -10.80 -3.71 2.56
CA GLU A 168 -11.80 -3.71 1.50
C GLU A 168 -11.25 -3.18 0.19
N SER A 169 -10.32 -2.22 0.23
CA SER A 169 -9.79 -1.54 -0.96
C SER A 169 -8.29 -1.71 -1.12
N ALA A 170 -7.46 -1.22 -0.18
CA ALA A 170 -6.00 -1.22 -0.35
C ALA A 170 -5.39 -2.62 -0.53
N LYS A 171 -6.05 -3.67 -0.02
CA LYS A 171 -5.63 -5.06 -0.20
C LYS A 171 -6.22 -5.77 -1.42
N ARG A 172 -7.15 -5.15 -2.14
CA ARG A 172 -8.04 -5.82 -3.11
C ARG A 172 -8.17 -5.11 -4.45
N ASP A 173 -7.96 -3.80 -4.47
CA ASP A 173 -8.16 -2.94 -5.63
C ASP A 173 -6.90 -2.14 -5.93
N VAL A 174 -6.84 -1.56 -7.12
CA VAL A 174 -5.89 -0.47 -7.42
C VAL A 174 -6.44 0.80 -6.78
N VAL A 175 -5.61 1.48 -5.99
CA VAL A 175 -5.94 2.78 -5.41
C VAL A 175 -5.47 3.87 -6.36
N ALA A 176 -6.28 4.90 -6.61
CA ALA A 176 -5.88 6.04 -7.41
C ALA A 176 -4.76 6.82 -6.69
N TRP A 177 -3.74 7.23 -7.45
CA TRP A 177 -2.71 8.15 -6.96
C TRP A 177 -3.37 9.47 -6.52
N PRO A 178 -2.95 10.09 -5.40
CA PRO A 178 -3.66 11.23 -4.84
C PRO A 178 -3.58 12.53 -5.68
N ASN A 179 -2.93 12.51 -6.84
CA ASN A 179 -2.65 13.67 -7.69
C ASN A 179 -3.55 13.79 -8.94
N ASP A 180 -4.83 13.42 -8.85
CA ASP A 180 -5.76 13.80 -9.92
C ASP A 180 -5.96 15.33 -9.92
N ASP A 181 -6.14 15.93 -11.10
CA ASP A 181 -6.28 17.36 -11.46
C ASP A 181 -7.21 18.23 -10.56
N GLU A 182 -7.86 17.63 -9.56
CA GLU A 182 -8.76 18.26 -8.60
C GLU A 182 -8.22 18.30 -7.15
N ASN A 183 -7.16 17.55 -6.81
CA ASN A 183 -6.81 17.24 -5.42
C ASN A 183 -5.71 18.11 -4.79
N ASP A 184 -4.98 18.93 -5.55
CA ASP A 184 -3.92 19.84 -5.06
C ASP A 184 -2.88 19.19 -4.10
N VAL A 185 -2.72 17.86 -4.13
CA VAL A 185 -1.72 17.14 -3.30
C VAL A 185 -0.36 17.17 -4.00
N VAL A 186 0.21 18.37 -4.07
CA VAL A 186 1.45 18.68 -4.78
C VAL A 186 2.69 17.98 -4.22
N ASN A 187 2.59 17.41 -3.02
CA ASN A 187 3.62 16.60 -2.37
C ASN A 187 4.09 15.44 -3.26
N PHE A 188 3.23 15.00 -4.18
CA PHE A 188 3.47 13.87 -5.08
C PHE A 188 3.48 14.29 -6.56
N ASP A 189 3.67 15.58 -6.83
CA ASP A 189 3.89 16.10 -8.18
C ASP A 189 5.30 15.74 -8.63
N SER A 190 5.41 15.05 -9.76
CA SER A 190 6.67 14.81 -10.47
C SER A 190 7.76 14.17 -9.60
N CYS A 191 7.51 12.98 -9.05
CA CYS A 191 8.56 12.19 -8.38
C CYS A 191 9.52 11.62 -9.45
N GLU A 192 10.58 12.37 -9.80
CA GLU A 192 11.55 12.00 -10.83
C GLU A 192 12.35 10.73 -10.45
N LEU A 193 12.53 10.48 -9.16
CA LEU A 193 13.23 9.31 -8.62
C LEU A 193 12.32 8.10 -8.36
N ASN A 194 11.04 8.18 -8.74
CA ASN A 194 10.03 7.15 -8.46
C ASN A 194 10.02 6.66 -7.01
N THR A 195 10.33 7.56 -6.08
CA THR A 195 10.50 7.25 -4.67
C THR A 195 9.68 8.22 -3.84
N VAL A 196 8.93 7.68 -2.90
CA VAL A 196 8.19 8.45 -1.90
C VAL A 196 8.74 8.13 -0.53
N MET A 197 8.85 9.14 0.32
CA MET A 197 9.26 8.99 1.71
C MET A 197 8.31 9.77 2.62
N CYS A 198 8.04 9.21 3.79
CA CYS A 198 7.36 9.86 4.89
C CYS A 198 8.31 9.93 6.09
N CYS A 199 8.28 11.02 6.85
CA CYS A 199 9.08 11.18 8.06
C CYS A 199 8.20 11.70 9.21
N TRP A 200 8.38 11.11 10.39
CA TRP A 200 7.66 11.44 11.60
C TRP A 200 8.61 11.70 12.76
N VAL A 201 8.24 12.65 13.60
CA VAL A 201 9.04 13.11 14.75
C VAL A 201 8.29 12.96 16.08
N THR A 202 7.12 12.31 16.07
CA THR A 202 6.33 12.14 17.30
C THR A 202 5.52 10.85 17.30
N ASP A 203 5.51 10.15 18.43
CA ASP A 203 4.64 9.01 18.74
C ASP A 203 3.52 9.43 19.71
N ARG A 204 2.27 9.10 19.35
CA ARG A 204 1.09 9.31 20.21
C ARG A 204 0.40 8.01 20.64
N LYS A 205 0.94 6.84 20.34
CA LYS A 205 0.32 5.55 20.66
C LYS A 205 0.55 5.19 22.11
N ILE A 206 -0.54 5.26 22.86
CA ILE A 206 -0.53 4.91 24.28
C ILE A 206 -0.37 3.40 24.46
N ASN A 207 0.57 3.03 25.34
CA ASN A 207 0.99 1.66 25.67
C ASN A 207 1.85 1.04 24.56
N ASP A 208 3.13 1.39 24.60
CA ASP A 208 4.21 0.82 23.79
C ASP A 208 4.57 -0.61 24.25
N ASP A 209 3.63 -1.55 24.15
CA ASP A 209 3.94 -2.98 24.28
C ASP A 209 4.66 -3.52 23.02
N ASP A 210 4.81 -2.70 21.97
CA ASP A 210 5.36 -3.07 20.66
C ASP A 210 6.72 -2.44 20.31
N ASN A 211 7.34 -1.67 21.22
CA ASN A 211 8.66 -1.05 21.08
C ASN A 211 8.78 -0.17 19.82
N ASN A 212 7.69 0.53 19.48
CA ASN A 212 7.54 1.40 18.32
C ASN A 212 7.45 2.87 18.74
N GLY A 213 8.21 3.30 19.75
CA GLY A 213 8.18 4.68 20.25
C GLY A 213 8.25 4.74 21.76
N ASN A 214 8.15 5.93 22.34
CA ASN A 214 8.31 6.11 23.78
C ASN A 214 7.06 6.62 24.52
N CYS A 215 5.88 6.65 23.87
CA CYS A 215 4.60 7.01 24.48
C CYS A 215 4.07 5.93 25.46
N LYS A 216 4.65 5.90 26.67
CA LYS A 216 4.39 4.87 27.71
C LYS A 216 3.10 5.07 28.53
N GLY A 217 2.28 6.06 28.20
CA GLY A 217 1.04 6.34 28.94
C GLY A 217 1.27 6.79 30.39
N PRO A 218 0.19 6.89 31.21
CA PRO A 218 -1.18 6.43 30.92
C PRO A 218 -1.95 7.36 29.98
N TYR A 219 -3.14 6.93 29.51
CA TYR A 219 -4.12 7.79 28.84
C TYR A 219 -4.23 9.12 29.61
N PRO A 220 -4.35 10.30 28.95
CA PRO A 220 -4.70 11.49 29.69
C PRO A 220 -5.97 11.19 30.46
N ASN A 221 -5.85 11.25 31.78
CA ASN A 221 -7.00 11.13 32.65
C ASN A 221 -7.90 12.35 32.37
N ASN A 222 -9.06 12.42 33.01
CA ASN A 222 -10.01 13.53 32.82
C ASN A 222 -9.45 14.94 33.16
N GLN A 223 -8.15 15.07 33.48
CA GLN A 223 -7.43 16.34 33.68
C GLN A 223 -6.66 16.83 32.43
N GLY A 224 -6.68 16.10 31.30
CA GLY A 224 -6.07 16.54 30.03
C GLY A 224 -4.67 15.96 29.75
N PRO A 225 -4.00 16.42 28.68
CA PRO A 225 -2.74 15.84 28.19
C PRO A 225 -1.57 15.95 29.19
N GLU A 226 -1.68 16.81 30.21
CA GLU A 226 -0.68 17.07 31.26
C GLU A 226 -0.30 15.85 32.14
N GLY A 227 -0.98 14.71 31.96
CA GLY A 227 -0.69 13.44 32.66
C GLY A 227 -0.22 12.29 31.77
N SER A 228 -0.16 12.47 30.45
CA SER A 228 0.37 11.47 29.51
C SER A 228 1.77 11.87 29.06
N ASN A 229 2.75 10.98 29.17
CA ASN A 229 4.11 11.17 28.65
C ASN A 229 4.18 11.12 27.10
N CYS A 230 3.16 11.63 26.42
CA CYS A 230 2.95 11.45 24.98
C CYS A 230 2.79 12.77 24.22
N ILE A 231 2.89 13.92 24.90
CA ILE A 231 2.78 15.25 24.26
C ILE A 231 3.96 15.47 23.29
N ASP A 232 5.13 14.96 23.65
CA ASP A 232 6.36 15.02 22.87
C ASP A 232 7.11 13.68 23.06
N ALA A 233 6.38 12.58 22.89
CA ALA A 233 7.00 11.26 22.84
C ALA A 233 7.58 11.06 21.45
N ASP A 234 8.72 10.41 21.40
CA ASP A 234 9.45 10.20 20.17
C ASP A 234 9.08 8.84 19.55
N PRO A 235 9.05 8.75 18.20
CA PRO A 235 8.90 7.48 17.51
C PRO A 235 10.10 6.57 17.73
N ALA A 236 10.03 5.32 17.27
CA ALA A 236 11.22 4.50 17.20
C ALA A 236 12.17 5.07 16.14
N ASP A 237 13.36 5.46 16.59
CA ASP A 237 14.39 6.02 15.77
C ASP A 237 14.91 5.03 14.71
N ASN A 238 15.04 5.49 13.47
CA ASN A 238 15.71 4.75 12.39
C ASN A 238 16.57 5.64 11.49
N THR A 239 16.66 6.93 11.76
CA THR A 239 17.39 7.87 10.92
C THR A 239 17.70 9.17 11.62
N ASP A 240 18.81 9.77 11.21
CA ASP A 240 19.13 11.16 11.47
C ASP A 240 18.57 12.05 10.36
N ILE A 241 18.02 13.19 10.70
CA ILE A 241 17.70 14.26 9.75
C ILE A 241 18.94 15.13 9.60
N CYS A 242 19.53 15.20 8.41
CA CYS A 242 20.72 16.06 8.22
C CYS A 242 20.31 17.55 8.12
N TYR A 243 19.37 17.85 7.21
CA TYR A 243 18.84 19.20 7.01
C TYR A 243 17.51 19.16 6.24
N SER A 244 16.75 20.24 6.38
CA SER A 244 15.52 20.50 5.63
C SER A 244 15.68 21.79 4.83
N ASP A 245 15.69 21.70 3.50
CA ASP A 245 15.64 22.88 2.62
C ASP A 245 14.17 23.22 2.36
N HIS A 246 13.70 24.32 2.95
CA HIS A 246 12.30 24.71 2.85
C HIS A 246 11.91 25.13 1.43
N GLY A 247 12.89 25.38 0.55
CA GLY A 247 12.65 25.64 -0.86
C GLY A 247 12.19 24.42 -1.65
N ARG A 248 12.34 23.19 -1.13
CA ARG A 248 11.90 21.95 -1.80
C ARG A 248 10.38 21.79 -1.80
N SER A 249 9.71 22.30 -0.77
CA SER A 249 8.27 22.05 -0.52
C SER A 249 7.54 23.30 -0.01
N PRO A 250 7.58 24.42 -0.76
CA PRO A 250 7.04 25.71 -0.31
C PRO A 250 5.53 25.65 -0.02
N ASP A 251 4.80 24.81 -0.73
CA ASP A 251 3.34 24.67 -0.59
C ASP A 251 2.92 23.86 0.64
N ALA A 252 3.83 23.04 1.18
CA ALA A 252 3.62 22.23 2.37
C ALA A 252 4.06 22.94 3.66
N ASN A 253 5.21 23.60 3.62
CA ASN A 253 5.77 24.27 4.79
C ASN A 253 5.31 25.72 4.96
N HIS A 254 4.70 26.32 3.93
CA HIS A 254 4.26 27.72 3.89
C HIS A 254 5.38 28.73 4.17
N VAL A 255 6.63 28.36 3.91
CA VAL A 255 7.80 29.21 4.11
C VAL A 255 8.37 29.63 2.76
N GLN A 256 8.82 30.87 2.66
CA GLN A 256 9.45 31.38 1.45
C GLN A 256 10.76 30.62 1.13
N ALA A 257 10.98 30.36 -0.16
CA ALA A 257 12.21 29.77 -0.68
C ALA A 257 13.47 30.52 -0.20
N GLY A 258 14.50 29.76 0.20
CA GLY A 258 15.77 30.27 0.71
C GLY A 258 15.95 30.18 2.23
N SER A 259 14.96 29.68 2.96
CA SER A 259 15.10 29.27 4.36
C SER A 259 15.39 27.77 4.47
N TYR A 260 16.02 27.35 5.57
CA TYR A 260 16.41 25.97 5.81
C TYR A 260 16.59 25.72 7.32
N SER A 261 16.53 24.46 7.71
CA SER A 261 16.83 23.96 9.05
C SER A 261 17.97 22.94 8.97
N ILE A 262 18.88 22.94 9.94
CA ILE A 262 20.04 22.02 10.01
C ILE A 262 19.99 21.35 11.37
N TYR A 263 20.25 20.05 11.39
CA TYR A 263 20.27 19.26 12.61
C TYR A 263 21.60 18.50 12.68
N PRO A 264 22.62 19.09 13.30
CA PRO A 264 23.93 18.48 13.38
C PRO A 264 24.01 17.49 14.55
N GLY A 265 24.36 16.23 14.28
CA GLY A 265 24.69 15.26 15.32
C GLY A 265 23.50 14.90 16.20
N ASP A 266 22.38 14.54 15.57
CA ASP A 266 21.20 13.98 16.23
C ASP A 266 20.47 15.01 17.13
N GLU A 267 20.49 16.29 16.71
CA GLU A 267 19.84 17.41 17.42
C GLU A 267 18.31 17.46 17.17
N GLU A 268 17.84 16.77 16.14
CA GLU A 268 16.44 16.56 15.78
C GLU A 268 15.70 15.65 16.78
N GLY A 269 16.43 14.74 17.45
CA GLY A 269 15.87 13.66 18.26
C GLY A 269 15.34 12.49 17.42
N ASP A 270 15.01 11.39 18.11
CA ASP A 270 14.52 10.15 17.51
C ASP A 270 13.49 10.42 16.38
N THR A 271 13.84 10.04 15.15
CA THR A 271 13.04 10.28 13.95
C THR A 271 12.80 8.97 13.23
N HIS A 272 11.61 8.83 12.65
CA HIS A 272 11.29 7.68 11.83
C HIS A 272 10.98 8.09 10.39
N CYS A 273 11.79 7.66 9.43
CA CYS A 273 11.49 7.80 8.00
C CYS A 273 11.21 6.44 7.36
N HIS A 274 10.18 6.39 6.51
CA HIS A 274 9.75 5.18 5.82
C HIS A 274 9.27 5.54 4.41
N GLY A 275 9.75 4.81 3.41
CA GLY A 275 9.41 5.06 2.02
C GLY A 275 9.08 3.81 1.22
N PHE A 276 8.93 4.03 -0.08
CA PHE A 276 8.78 2.98 -1.07
C PHE A 276 9.20 3.49 -2.45
N ILE A 277 9.48 2.54 -3.33
CA ILE A 277 9.95 2.78 -4.69
C ILE A 277 9.03 2.06 -5.65
N TYR A 278 8.78 2.66 -6.81
CA TYR A 278 8.02 2.08 -7.89
C TYR A 278 8.78 2.14 -9.22
N ALA A 279 8.41 1.28 -10.17
CA ALA A 279 9.13 1.15 -11.42
C ALA A 279 8.77 2.26 -12.42
N ASP A 280 9.63 2.51 -13.41
CA ASP A 280 9.40 3.46 -14.51
C ASP A 280 8.28 3.01 -15.46
N ASP A 281 8.04 1.70 -15.57
CA ASP A 281 6.92 1.16 -16.35
C ASP A 281 5.62 1.27 -15.54
N ASP A 282 4.71 2.12 -16.01
CA ASP A 282 3.37 2.32 -15.42
C ASP A 282 2.56 1.02 -15.29
N ASN A 283 2.90 -0.03 -16.06
CA ASN A 283 2.24 -1.33 -15.99
C ASN A 283 2.87 -2.29 -14.97
N HIS A 284 4.03 -1.94 -14.42
CA HIS A 284 4.69 -2.75 -13.42
C HIS A 284 3.87 -2.72 -12.11
N ASP A 285 3.81 -3.86 -11.41
CA ASP A 285 2.98 -4.04 -10.22
C ASP A 285 3.24 -2.97 -9.14
N SER A 286 4.50 -2.57 -8.95
CA SER A 286 4.89 -1.52 -7.99
C SER A 286 4.41 -0.13 -8.39
N ALA A 287 4.37 0.19 -9.69
CA ALA A 287 3.85 1.47 -10.21
C ALA A 287 2.32 1.52 -10.09
N VAL A 288 1.64 0.48 -10.57
CA VAL A 288 0.17 0.36 -10.48
C VAL A 288 -0.31 0.47 -9.02
N HIS A 289 0.45 -0.09 -8.07
CA HIS A 289 0.06 -0.16 -6.66
C HIS A 289 0.83 0.83 -5.78
N ALA A 290 1.48 1.83 -6.37
CA ALA A 290 2.22 2.86 -5.62
C ALA A 290 1.30 3.56 -4.61
N ALA A 291 0.07 3.90 -5.01
CA ALA A 291 -0.92 4.54 -4.14
C ALA A 291 -1.39 3.63 -2.99
N ASN A 292 -1.51 2.32 -3.24
CA ASN A 292 -1.81 1.35 -2.19
C ASN A 292 -0.71 1.37 -1.13
N ASN A 293 0.55 1.44 -1.57
CA ASN A 293 1.72 1.47 -0.70
C ASN A 293 1.79 2.80 0.08
N LEU A 294 1.52 3.93 -0.58
CA LEU A 294 1.39 5.23 0.07
C LEU A 294 0.34 5.21 1.18
N PHE A 295 -0.86 4.68 0.91
CA PHE A 295 -1.90 4.53 1.93
C PHE A 295 -1.42 3.64 3.09
N TYR A 296 -0.80 2.52 2.77
CA TYR A 296 -0.34 1.57 3.78
C TYR A 296 0.70 2.17 4.71
N VAL A 297 1.76 2.76 4.16
CA VAL A 297 2.85 3.39 4.93
C VAL A 297 2.31 4.58 5.71
N SER A 298 1.67 5.54 5.05
CA SER A 298 1.32 6.81 5.70
C SER A 298 0.17 6.70 6.71
N MET A 299 -0.90 5.96 6.38
CA MET A 299 -2.13 5.97 7.18
C MET A 299 -2.33 4.69 7.98
N TYR A 300 -2.11 3.52 7.37
CA TYR A 300 -2.43 2.25 8.02
C TYR A 300 -1.36 1.84 9.03
N ASP A 301 -0.08 1.80 8.63
CA ASP A 301 0.99 1.36 9.50
C ASP A 301 1.41 2.47 10.47
N HIS A 302 1.93 3.57 9.96
CA HIS A 302 2.56 4.57 10.82
C HIS A 302 1.55 5.41 11.60
N LEU A 303 0.51 5.97 10.97
CA LEU A 303 -0.50 6.75 11.70
C LEU A 303 -1.40 5.90 12.63
N ARG A 304 -1.96 4.80 12.12
CA ARG A 304 -2.96 3.99 12.84
C ARG A 304 -2.33 2.94 13.75
N ASN A 305 -1.40 2.12 13.24
CA ASN A 305 -0.86 0.99 14.01
C ASN A 305 0.23 1.43 14.97
N ARG A 306 1.12 2.34 14.54
CA ARG A 306 2.26 2.81 15.35
C ARG A 306 1.96 4.12 16.08
N GLY A 307 1.09 4.96 15.53
CA GLY A 307 0.75 6.25 16.14
C GLY A 307 1.74 7.37 15.82
N TYR A 308 2.49 7.25 14.74
CA TYR A 308 3.42 8.29 14.31
C TYR A 308 2.71 9.46 13.65
N VAL A 309 3.12 10.66 14.06
CA VAL A 309 2.50 11.93 13.71
C VAL A 309 3.56 13.04 13.70
N ARG A 310 3.14 14.24 13.26
CA ARG A 310 3.94 15.45 13.01
C ARG A 310 5.02 15.26 11.93
N SER A 311 5.16 16.27 11.08
CA SER A 311 6.23 16.34 10.08
C SER A 311 7.51 16.91 10.68
N VAL A 312 8.61 16.68 9.99
CA VAL A 312 9.86 17.40 10.21
C VAL A 312 9.63 18.90 9.99
N PRO A 313 10.08 19.79 10.90
CA PRO A 313 9.89 21.22 10.73
C PRO A 313 10.41 21.72 9.37
N GLY A 314 9.53 22.41 8.63
CA GLY A 314 9.87 22.96 7.33
C GLY A 314 9.82 21.98 6.16
N ALA A 315 9.36 20.75 6.38
CA ALA A 315 9.13 19.73 5.35
C ALA A 315 7.71 19.16 5.43
N PRO A 316 7.20 18.56 4.34
CA PRO A 316 5.97 17.78 4.40
C PRO A 316 6.16 16.52 5.27
N MET A 317 5.05 15.94 5.72
CA MET A 317 5.07 14.65 6.42
C MET A 317 5.36 13.50 5.45
N CYS A 318 4.80 13.55 4.24
CA CYS A 318 5.15 12.65 3.15
C CYS A 318 5.20 13.42 1.82
N GLY A 319 6.05 12.96 0.91
CA GLY A 319 6.15 13.47 -0.45
C GLY A 319 7.06 12.62 -1.32
N CYS A 320 7.22 13.01 -2.58
CA CYS A 320 8.34 12.54 -3.40
C CYS A 320 9.65 12.78 -2.64
N LEU A 321 10.62 11.88 -2.77
CA LEU A 321 11.90 11.97 -2.05
C LEU A 321 12.58 13.35 -2.20
N GLU A 322 12.42 13.96 -3.36
CA GLU A 322 12.97 15.25 -3.76
C GLU A 322 12.39 16.43 -2.96
N GLN A 323 11.20 16.24 -2.42
CA GLN A 323 10.45 17.19 -1.59
C GLN A 323 10.69 16.96 -0.08
N MET A 324 11.40 15.89 0.28
CA MET A 324 11.63 15.49 1.66
C MET A 324 12.98 16.04 2.19
N PRO A 325 13.17 16.09 3.52
CA PRO A 325 14.45 16.46 4.10
C PRO A 325 15.52 15.44 3.71
N THR A 326 16.78 15.87 3.76
CA THR A 326 17.90 14.95 3.59
C THR A 326 18.14 14.21 4.91
N VAL A 327 18.18 12.88 4.86
CA VAL A 327 18.24 11.98 6.02
C VAL A 327 19.36 10.95 5.85
N SER A 328 19.81 10.33 6.94
CA SER A 328 20.82 9.27 6.87
C SER A 328 20.25 7.96 6.33
N ARG A 329 18.99 7.63 6.65
CA ARG A 329 18.36 6.34 6.31
C ARG A 329 16.84 6.46 6.14
N SER A 330 16.23 5.47 5.49
CA SER A 330 14.78 5.26 5.57
C SER A 330 14.47 3.76 5.51
N ASP A 331 13.50 3.34 6.32
CA ASP A 331 12.87 2.02 6.16
C ASP A 331 12.08 1.97 4.85
N CYS A 332 11.70 0.77 4.41
CA CYS A 332 11.06 0.60 3.10
C CYS A 332 9.96 -0.47 3.11
N THR A 333 8.83 -0.18 2.45
CA THR A 333 7.79 -1.18 2.16
C THR A 333 7.62 -1.38 0.66
N GLN A 334 7.44 -2.64 0.26
CA GLN A 334 7.07 -3.02 -1.10
C GLN A 334 5.71 -3.72 -1.12
N THR A 335 5.06 -3.69 -2.28
CA THR A 335 3.83 -4.42 -2.55
C THR A 335 4.13 -5.74 -3.26
N ASP A 336 3.57 -6.83 -2.75
CA ASP A 336 3.57 -8.14 -3.42
C ASP A 336 2.17 -8.48 -3.88
N ILE A 337 1.97 -8.55 -5.19
CA ILE A 337 0.66 -8.72 -5.82
C ILE A 337 0.37 -10.20 -6.09
N GLN A 338 -0.85 -10.60 -5.75
CA GLN A 338 -1.36 -11.94 -5.93
C GLN A 338 -2.64 -11.87 -6.76
N TYR A 339 -2.57 -12.27 -8.02
CA TYR A 339 -3.72 -12.20 -8.92
C TYR A 339 -4.66 -13.40 -8.75
N LEU A 340 -5.95 -13.13 -8.84
CA LEU A 340 -7.00 -14.13 -8.84
C LEU A 340 -7.45 -14.38 -10.28
N TYR A 341 -7.27 -15.61 -10.76
CA TYR A 341 -7.65 -15.99 -12.12
C TYR A 341 -8.95 -16.78 -12.12
N LYS A 342 -9.89 -16.34 -12.94
CA LYS A 342 -11.08 -17.09 -13.30
C LYS A 342 -10.82 -17.89 -14.57
N PHE A 343 -11.23 -19.16 -14.55
CA PHE A 343 -11.20 -20.04 -15.71
C PHE A 343 -12.61 -20.33 -16.20
N ASP A 344 -12.85 -20.14 -17.49
CA ASP A 344 -14.10 -20.50 -18.17
C ASP A 344 -13.83 -21.62 -19.18
N VAL A 345 -14.70 -22.64 -19.24
CA VAL A 345 -14.50 -23.84 -20.08
C VAL A 345 -15.71 -24.04 -21.01
N VAL A 346 -15.69 -23.37 -22.16
CA VAL A 346 -16.81 -23.42 -23.11
C VAL A 346 -16.47 -24.30 -24.30
N GLY A 347 -17.22 -25.39 -24.51
CA GLY A 347 -17.09 -26.22 -25.70
C GLY A 347 -15.73 -26.93 -25.88
N GLY A 348 -14.94 -27.04 -24.79
CA GLY A 348 -13.58 -27.61 -24.83
C GLY A 348 -12.46 -26.58 -25.02
N GLU A 349 -12.82 -25.31 -25.19
CA GLU A 349 -11.90 -24.16 -25.12
C GLU A 349 -11.79 -23.71 -23.66
N VAL A 350 -10.59 -23.33 -23.23
CA VAL A 350 -10.34 -22.76 -21.91
C VAL A 350 -9.82 -21.36 -22.05
N THR A 351 -10.48 -20.41 -21.40
CA THR A 351 -10.04 -19.03 -21.28
C THR A 351 -9.72 -18.73 -19.83
N ALA A 352 -8.71 -17.91 -19.60
CA ALA A 352 -8.40 -17.37 -18.28
C ALA A 352 -8.60 -15.84 -18.29
N SER A 353 -9.10 -15.29 -17.19
CA SER A 353 -9.21 -13.85 -16.98
C SER A 353 -8.86 -13.52 -15.53
N VAL A 354 -8.37 -12.31 -15.28
CA VAL A 354 -8.12 -11.85 -13.90
C VAL A 354 -9.45 -11.38 -13.30
N SER A 355 -9.92 -12.03 -12.23
CA SER A 355 -11.15 -11.68 -11.53
C SER A 355 -10.94 -10.86 -10.25
N GLY A 356 -9.68 -10.70 -9.83
CA GLY A 356 -9.33 -9.88 -8.68
C GLY A 356 -7.85 -9.95 -8.34
N ARG A 357 -7.48 -9.34 -7.21
CA ARG A 357 -6.12 -9.35 -6.70
C ARG A 357 -6.09 -9.34 -5.17
N LYS A 358 -4.93 -9.68 -4.62
CA LYS A 358 -4.59 -9.53 -3.21
C LYS A 358 -3.25 -8.84 -3.12
N VAL A 359 -3.25 -7.65 -2.55
CA VAL A 359 -2.06 -6.85 -2.27
C VAL A 359 -1.56 -7.23 -0.88
N ASN A 360 -0.27 -7.57 -0.79
CA ASN A 360 0.43 -7.72 0.48
C ASN A 360 1.46 -6.60 0.58
N PHE A 361 1.66 -6.11 1.79
CA PHE A 361 2.63 -5.08 2.08
C PHE A 361 3.69 -5.71 2.97
N ASN A 362 4.94 -5.67 2.55
CA ASN A 362 6.05 -6.28 3.25
C ASN A 362 7.20 -5.29 3.33
N ALA A 363 8.08 -5.47 4.31
CA ALA A 363 9.37 -4.80 4.29
C ALA A 363 10.09 -5.08 2.96
N CYS A 364 10.81 -4.09 2.44
CA CYS A 364 11.52 -4.25 1.19
C CYS A 364 12.56 -5.37 1.28
N ASP A 365 12.52 -6.24 0.29
CA ASP A 365 13.60 -7.19 0.02
C ASP A 365 14.53 -6.53 -1.00
N ALA A 366 15.76 -6.27 -0.59
CA ALA A 366 16.80 -5.66 -1.44
C ALA A 366 17.69 -6.74 -2.12
N GLY A 367 17.32 -8.01 -1.99
CA GLY A 367 18.07 -9.13 -2.56
C GLY A 367 19.19 -9.64 -1.64
N GLU A 368 19.93 -10.64 -2.13
CA GLU A 368 20.98 -11.29 -1.35
C GLU A 368 22.15 -10.33 -1.04
N ASN A 369 22.56 -10.25 0.23
CA ASN A 369 23.70 -9.45 0.73
C ASN A 369 23.47 -7.92 0.79
N ARG A 370 22.24 -7.45 0.70
CA ARG A 370 21.87 -6.08 1.05
C ARG A 370 21.06 -6.04 2.35
N ASP A 371 21.01 -4.87 2.97
CA ASP A 371 20.19 -4.68 4.17
C ASP A 371 18.72 -4.70 3.78
N ALA A 372 17.99 -5.70 4.29
CA ALA A 372 16.54 -5.76 4.13
C ALA A 372 15.89 -4.60 4.90
N ASN A 373 14.73 -4.15 4.43
CA ASN A 373 14.01 -3.00 4.99
C ASN A 373 14.83 -1.69 4.94
N ASP A 374 15.64 -1.50 3.90
CA ASP A 374 16.39 -0.27 3.65
C ASP A 374 16.00 0.31 2.28
N LEU A 375 15.67 1.60 2.25
CA LEU A 375 15.18 2.27 1.04
C LEU A 375 16.29 2.49 0.01
N GLU A 376 17.51 2.83 0.45
CA GLU A 376 18.67 2.99 -0.44
C GLU A 376 19.02 1.66 -1.11
N ALA A 377 19.13 0.59 -0.32
CA ALA A 377 19.37 -0.76 -0.82
C ALA A 377 18.29 -1.23 -1.80
N LYS A 378 17.02 -0.88 -1.55
CA LYS A 378 15.92 -1.18 -2.47
C LYS A 378 16.04 -0.39 -3.78
N TYR A 379 16.45 0.87 -3.71
CA TYR A 379 16.65 1.71 -4.90
C TYR A 379 17.73 1.13 -5.79
N GLU A 380 18.89 0.79 -5.22
CA GLU A 380 19.98 0.13 -5.94
C GLU A 380 19.54 -1.18 -6.60
N GLN A 381 18.73 -1.99 -5.90
CA GLN A 381 18.19 -3.23 -6.45
C GLN A 381 17.27 -2.96 -7.65
N MET A 382 16.40 -1.95 -7.57
CA MET A 382 15.50 -1.60 -8.68
C MET A 382 16.25 -1.03 -9.88
N VAL A 383 17.38 -0.34 -9.67
CA VAL A 383 18.29 0.08 -10.74
C VAL A 383 18.98 -1.13 -11.37
N GLU A 384 19.52 -2.05 -10.56
CA GLU A 384 20.21 -3.25 -11.03
C GLU A 384 19.29 -4.18 -11.84
N ASP A 385 18.03 -4.30 -11.42
CA ASP A 385 17.00 -5.07 -12.11
C ASP A 385 16.40 -4.33 -13.33
N GLU A 386 16.90 -3.12 -13.64
CA GLU A 386 16.46 -2.26 -14.75
C GLU A 386 14.96 -1.87 -14.67
N PHE A 387 14.39 -1.83 -13.46
CA PHE A 387 13.01 -1.39 -13.23
C PHE A 387 12.88 0.13 -13.13
N ILE A 388 13.96 0.82 -12.75
CA ILE A 388 14.04 2.28 -12.75
C ILE A 388 15.33 2.75 -13.40
N THR A 389 15.30 3.98 -13.91
CA THR A 389 16.47 4.67 -14.45
C THR A 389 17.50 4.91 -13.34
N ASP A 390 18.77 4.65 -13.64
CA ASP A 390 19.86 4.92 -12.70
C ASP A 390 20.02 6.42 -12.45
N GLN A 391 19.52 6.88 -11.31
CA GLN A 391 19.71 8.21 -10.76
C GLN A 391 20.25 8.12 -9.33
N THR A 392 21.12 7.12 -9.08
CA THR A 392 21.67 6.84 -7.74
C THR A 392 22.42 8.05 -7.16
N GLY A 393 23.06 8.86 -8.01
CA GLY A 393 23.76 10.07 -7.58
C GLY A 393 22.84 11.23 -7.18
N GLU A 394 21.64 11.31 -7.76
CA GLU A 394 20.57 12.23 -7.36
C GLU A 394 19.89 11.72 -6.08
N PHE A 395 19.59 10.42 -6.01
CA PHE A 395 19.03 9.77 -4.82
C PHE A 395 19.90 10.02 -3.58
N SER A 396 21.22 9.87 -3.71
CA SER A 396 22.16 10.04 -2.60
C SER A 396 22.27 11.48 -2.06
N GLN A 397 21.56 12.45 -2.66
CA GLN A 397 21.45 13.81 -2.11
C GLN A 397 20.38 13.90 -1.01
N TYR A 398 19.47 12.93 -0.96
CA TYR A 398 18.34 12.88 -0.05
C TYR A 398 18.50 11.80 1.02
N ILE A 399 19.10 10.66 0.68
CA ILE A 399 19.47 9.61 1.64
C ILE A 399 20.98 9.42 1.57
N VAL A 400 21.69 9.73 2.66
CA VAL A 400 23.16 9.90 2.62
C VAL A 400 23.94 8.80 3.34
N GLY A 401 23.24 7.82 3.92
CA GLY A 401 23.80 6.77 4.78
C GLY A 401 24.09 7.25 6.21
N ASP A 402 24.25 6.30 7.13
CA ASP A 402 24.39 6.49 8.59
C ASP A 402 25.51 7.48 9.01
N GLU A 403 26.54 7.69 8.19
CA GLU A 403 27.63 8.64 8.48
C GLU A 403 27.68 9.83 7.50
N GLY A 404 26.70 9.95 6.61
CA GLY A 404 26.69 10.91 5.52
C GLY A 404 26.30 12.34 5.91
N CYS A 405 25.58 12.53 7.03
CA CYS A 405 24.99 13.82 7.36
C CYS A 405 26.01 14.96 7.50
N ALA A 406 27.18 14.71 8.10
CA ALA A 406 28.20 15.73 8.28
C ALA A 406 28.74 16.27 6.93
N GLY A 407 28.92 15.37 5.95
CA GLY A 407 29.30 15.72 4.58
C GLY A 407 28.19 16.49 3.88
N ALA A 408 26.96 15.94 3.93
CA ALA A 408 25.79 16.52 3.28
C ALA A 408 25.49 17.94 3.76
N ILE A 409 25.57 18.20 5.08
CA ILE A 409 25.40 19.54 5.66
C ILE A 409 26.50 20.48 5.17
N THR A 410 27.75 20.02 5.12
CA THR A 410 28.89 20.84 4.67
C THR A 410 28.71 21.27 3.22
N ASP A 411 28.33 20.34 2.35
CA ASP A 411 28.11 20.60 0.93
C ASP A 411 26.90 21.51 0.72
N PHE A 412 25.79 21.25 1.40
CA PHE A 412 24.61 22.11 1.38
C PHE A 412 24.96 23.55 1.79
N MET A 413 25.69 23.72 2.90
CA MET A 413 26.08 25.04 3.40
C MET A 413 27.05 25.78 2.48
N ALA A 414 27.79 25.08 1.61
CA ALA A 414 28.59 25.72 0.58
C ALA A 414 27.74 26.36 -0.52
N THR A 415 26.54 25.82 -0.79
CA THR A 415 25.60 26.35 -1.81
C THR A 415 24.82 27.59 -1.36
N LYS A 416 24.71 27.83 -0.05
CA LYS A 416 23.96 28.96 0.53
C LYS A 416 24.80 30.21 0.80
N ARG A 417 26.08 30.21 0.39
CA ARG A 417 27.04 31.30 0.63
C ARG A 417 27.00 32.43 -0.38
#